data_AF-A0A7Y1XE69-F1
#
_entry.id   AF-A0A7Y1XE69-F1
#
_cell.length_a   1.000
_cell.length_b   1.000
_cell.length_c   1.000
_cell.angle_alpha   90.00
_cell.angle_beta   90.00
_cell.angle_gamma   90.00
#
_symmetry.space_group_name_H-M   'P 1'
#
loop_
_entity.id
_entity.type
_entity.pdbx_description
1 polymer ?
#
loop_
_entity_poly.entity_id
_entity_poly.type
_entity_poly.pdbx_seq_one_letter_code
_entity_poly.pdbx_strand_id
1 'polypeptide(L)' 'KRDINERGRDIDEVLERYQTTLKPMHEQFIEPMKEYADIIIPNNKYNTVAVDIVKTIINERL' A
#
# COMPACT_ATOMS: atom_id res chain seq x y z
N LYS A 1 2.04 -10.11 8.24
CA LYS A 1 1.33 -10.36 9.52
C LYS A 1 -0.15 -10.73 9.34
N ARG A 2 -0.91 -10.10 8.43
CA ARG A 2 -2.32 -10.47 8.14
C ARG A 2 -2.51 -11.93 7.70
N ASP A 3 -1.75 -12.41 6.72
CA ASP A 3 -1.98 -13.76 6.15
C ASP A 3 -1.68 -14.92 7.12
N ILE A 4 -0.82 -14.69 8.13
CA ILE A 4 -0.54 -15.66 9.18
C ILE A 4 -1.63 -15.61 10.26
N ASN A 5 -1.97 -14.40 10.74
CA ASN A 5 -2.88 -14.23 11.89
C ASN A 5 -4.37 -14.39 11.55
N GLU A 6 -4.80 -14.04 10.33
CA GLU A 6 -6.23 -14.02 9.96
C GLU A 6 -6.61 -15.12 8.96
N ARG A 7 -5.62 -15.69 8.25
CA ARG A 7 -5.85 -16.69 7.20
C ARG A 7 -5.17 -18.04 7.48
N GLY A 8 -4.48 -18.18 8.60
CA GLY A 8 -3.90 -19.45 9.08
C GLY A 8 -2.84 -20.04 8.16
N ARG A 9 -2.13 -19.22 7.36
CA ARG A 9 -1.08 -19.71 6.46
C ARG A 9 0.25 -19.86 7.16
N ASP A 10 1.02 -20.83 6.70
CA ASP A 10 2.38 -21.07 7.17
C ASP A 10 3.32 -19.92 6.78
N ILE A 11 4.27 -19.60 7.66
CA ILE A 11 5.19 -18.46 7.52
C ILE A 11 6.06 -18.63 6.27
N ASP A 12 6.53 -19.86 6.01
CA ASP A 12 7.43 -20.15 4.91
C ASP A 12 6.69 -20.04 3.56
N GLU A 13 5.45 -20.52 3.45
CA GLU A 13 4.62 -20.36 2.25
C GLU A 13 4.33 -18.86 1.96
N VAL A 14 4.05 -18.08 3.00
CA VAL A 14 3.80 -16.64 2.86
C VAL A 14 5.05 -15.90 2.37
N LEU A 15 6.22 -16.26 2.89
CA LEU A 15 7.49 -15.65 2.49
C LEU A 15 7.86 -16.03 1.05
N GLU A 16 7.68 -17.29 0.67
CA GLU A 16 7.93 -17.77 -0.68
C GLU A 16 7.03 -17.07 -1.70
N ARG A 17 5.72 -17.00 -1.45
CA ARG A 17 4.76 -16.32 -2.34
C ARG A 17 5.04 -14.82 -2.47
N TYR A 18 5.47 -14.19 -1.37
CA TYR A 18 5.86 -12.79 -1.41
C TYR A 18 7.06 -12.56 -2.34
N GLN A 19 8.09 -13.40 -2.24
CA GLN A 19 9.30 -13.26 -3.04
C GLN A 19 9.12 -13.64 -4.51
N THR A 20 8.39 -14.73 -4.78
CA THR A 20 8.28 -15.29 -6.14
C THR A 20 7.24 -14.60 -7.00
N THR A 21 6.17 -14.10 -6.40
CA THR A 21 5.01 -13.60 -7.14
C THR A 21 4.74 -12.13 -6.84
N LEU A 22 4.61 -11.76 -5.56
CA LEU A 22 4.15 -10.40 -5.23
C LEU A 22 5.21 -9.34 -5.48
N LYS A 23 6.47 -9.60 -5.10
CA LYS A 23 7.55 -8.62 -5.27
C LYS A 23 7.84 -8.31 -6.74
N PRO A 24 8.02 -9.29 -7.65
CA PRO A 24 8.21 -9.01 -9.08
C PRO A 24 7.03 -8.26 -9.70
N MET A 25 5.80 -8.65 -9.36
CA MET A 25 4.60 -7.96 -9.85
C MET A 25 4.50 -6.52 -9.34
N HIS A 26 4.86 -6.28 -8.08
CA HIS A 26 4.91 -4.93 -7.54
C HIS A 26 5.95 -4.07 -8.26
N GLU A 27 7.17 -4.57 -8.43
CA GLU A 27 8.26 -3.85 -9.11
C GLU A 27 7.94 -3.58 -10.59
N GLN A 28 7.31 -4.54 -11.28
CA GLN A 28 7.01 -4.42 -12.70
C GLN A 28 5.78 -3.55 -13.00
N PHE A 29 4.76 -3.57 -12.14
CA PHE A 29 3.46 -2.97 -12.46
C PHE A 29 2.97 -1.93 -11.47
N ILE A 30 3.27 -2.04 -10.17
CA ILE A 30 2.73 -1.12 -9.15
C ILE A 30 3.69 0.04 -8.88
N GLU A 31 4.99 -0.24 -8.77
CA GLU A 31 6.04 0.75 -8.51
C GLU A 31 6.09 1.84 -9.59
N PRO A 32 6.01 1.53 -10.91
CA PRO A 32 5.99 2.55 -11.96
C PRO A 32 4.75 3.44 -11.93
N MET A 33 3.61 2.94 -11.42
CA MET A 33 2.38 3.73 -11.36
C MET A 33 2.50 4.96 -10.45
N LYS A 34 3.47 4.98 -9.52
CA LYS A 34 3.72 6.13 -8.66
C LYS A 34 4.12 7.39 -9.44
N GLU A 35 4.70 7.25 -10.62
CA GLU A 35 5.08 8.39 -11.47
C GLU A 35 3.85 9.19 -11.96
N TYR A 36 2.69 8.54 -12.05
CA TYR A 36 1.45 9.16 -12.50
C TYR A 36 0.59 9.73 -11.36
N ALA A 37 1.02 9.61 -10.10
CA ALA A 37 0.25 10.09 -8.97
C ALA A 37 0.43 11.61 -8.79
N ASP A 38 -0.67 12.35 -8.68
CA ASP A 38 -0.63 13.78 -8.36
C ASP A 38 -0.07 14.05 -6.95
N ILE A 39 -0.33 13.13 -6.01
CA ILE A 39 0.10 13.24 -4.61
C ILE A 39 0.54 11.86 -4.10
N ILE A 40 1.73 11.81 -3.49
CA ILE A 40 2.24 10.63 -2.79
C ILE A 40 2.24 10.91 -1.28
N ILE A 41 1.50 10.09 -0.51
CA ILE A 41 1.43 10.20 0.95
C ILE A 41 2.36 9.16 1.59
N PRO A 42 3.47 9.56 2.24
CA PRO A 42 4.37 8.62 2.88
C PRO A 42 3.79 8.10 4.21
N ASN A 43 4.03 6.82 4.49
CA ASN A 43 3.52 6.12 5.67
C ASN A 43 4.38 6.29 6.95
N ASN A 44 5.27 7.27 7.00
CA ASN A 44 6.32 7.32 8.03
C ASN A 44 5.86 7.64 9.46
N LYS A 45 4.57 7.95 9.68
CA LYS A 45 3.87 8.02 10.99
C LYS A 45 2.40 8.27 10.71
N TYR A 46 1.53 8.13 11.72
CA TYR A 46 0.11 8.54 11.65
C TYR A 46 0.01 9.94 11.00
N ASN A 47 -0.27 9.98 9.70
CA ASN A 47 -0.24 11.20 8.91
C ASN A 47 -1.65 11.78 8.87
N THR A 48 -2.16 12.14 10.06
CA THR A 48 -3.49 12.74 10.21
C THR A 48 -3.63 13.97 9.32
N VAL A 49 -2.54 14.73 9.15
CA VAL A 49 -2.44 15.87 8.25
C VAL A 49 -2.78 15.51 6.80
N ALA A 50 -2.19 14.45 6.25
CA ALA A 50 -2.48 14.03 4.88
C ALA A 50 -3.93 13.55 4.71
N VAL A 51 -4.48 12.86 5.70
CA VAL A 51 -5.89 12.43 5.70
C VAL A 51 -6.83 13.64 5.73
N ASP A 52 -6.51 14.65 6.54
CA ASP A 52 -7.33 15.85 6.66
C ASP A 52 -7.29 16.71 5.39
N ILE A 53 -6.13 16.81 4.72
CA ILE A 53 -6.01 17.47 3.40
C ILE A 53 -6.93 16.80 2.38
N VAL A 54 -6.91 15.46 2.29
CA VAL A 54 -7.76 14.71 1.36
C VAL A 54 -9.25 14.94 1.69
N LYS A 55 -9.63 14.93 2.97
CA LYS A 55 -11.00 15.23 3.39
C LYS A 55 -11.44 16.64 2.98
N THR A 56 -10.59 17.65 3.18
CA THR A 56 -10.90 19.03 2.79
C THR A 56 -11.09 19.15 1.27
N ILE A 57 -10.21 18.55 0.46
CA ILE A 57 -10.33 18.57 -1.00
C ILE A 57 -11.65 17.91 -1.46
N ILE A 58 -12.04 16.80 -0.82
CA ILE A 58 -13.31 16.12 -1.15
C ILE A 58 -14.51 17.00 -0.76
N ASN A 59 -14.49 17.61 0.43
CA ASN A 59 -15.59 18.46 0.92
C ASN A 59 -15.72 19.78 0.16
N GLU A 60 -14.62 20.36 -0.34
CA GLU A 60 -14.66 21.60 -1.14
C GLU A 60 -15.07 21.36 -2.60
N ARG A 61 -14.97 20.12 -3.10
CA ARG A 61 -15.38 19.75 -4.46
C ARG A 61 -16.83 19.27 -4.57
N LEU A 62 -17.49 18.99 -3.45
CA LEU A 62 -18.93 18.64 -3.35
C LEU A 62 -19.77 19.88 -3.08
#